data_AF-A0A2D6EVK3-F1
#
_entry.id   AF-A0A2D6EVK3-F1
#
_cell.length_a   1.000
_cell.length_b   1.000
_cell.length_c   1.000
_cell.angle_alpha   90.00
_cell.angle_beta   90.00
_cell.angle_gamma   90.00
#
_symmetry.space_group_name_H-M   'P 1'
#
loop_
_entity.id
_entity.type
_entity.pdbx_description
1 polymer ?
#
loop_
_entity_poly.entity_id
_entity_poly.type
_entity_poly.pdbx_seq_one_letter_code
_entity_poly.pdbx_strand_id
1 'polypeptide(L)'
;MQDLCFPGKEEDFLAIAERLDLKLTFVYKKLPQKEGNIMALSDLSFLDSRKALKKDSLVHGLFETEVKLNQVVCKIAAKNGCTFLLPFAPLLRMTLPQRAERLAKWAFALRLFKKYKVHYRVVSFAKDPSELRSKLQLDAVVASLRQR
;
A
#
# COMPACT_ATOMS: atom_id res chain seq x y z
N MET A 1 8.88 17.21 -2.43
CA MET A 1 7.78 16.46 -3.07
C MET A 1 6.62 16.40 -2.09
N GLN A 2 5.56 17.16 -2.35
CA GLN A 2 4.31 17.13 -1.57
C GLN A 2 3.45 15.98 -2.12
N ASP A 3 3.06 15.04 -1.27
CA ASP A 3 2.17 13.95 -1.66
C ASP A 3 0.72 14.47 -1.56
N LEU A 4 0.07 14.65 -2.72
CA LEU A 4 -1.33 15.08 -2.82
C LEU A 4 -2.25 13.86 -2.70
N CYS A 5 -3.18 13.90 -1.74
CA CYS A 5 -4.33 13.00 -1.67
C CYS A 5 -5.58 13.83 -1.97
N PHE A 6 -6.30 13.50 -3.05
CA PHE A 6 -7.54 14.17 -3.41
C PHE A 6 -8.72 13.19 -3.34
N PRO A 7 -9.85 13.58 -2.71
CA PRO A 7 -11.13 12.91 -2.87
C PRO A 7 -11.83 13.51 -4.10
N GLY A 8 -12.02 12.74 -5.17
CA GLY A 8 -12.63 13.22 -6.42
C GLY A 8 -12.90 12.09 -7.42
N LYS A 9 -13.55 12.43 -8.54
CA LYS A 9 -13.76 11.49 -9.65
C LYS A 9 -12.40 11.10 -10.24
N GLU A 10 -12.27 9.85 -10.68
CA GLU A 10 -11.04 9.30 -11.27
C GLU A 10 -10.48 10.15 -12.43
N GLU A 11 -11.37 10.78 -13.19
CA GLU A 11 -11.07 11.67 -14.31
C GLU A 11 -10.18 12.86 -13.90
N ASP A 12 -10.46 13.48 -12.76
CA ASP A 12 -9.69 14.62 -12.25
C ASP A 12 -8.25 14.21 -11.90
N PHE A 13 -8.07 12.97 -11.45
CA PHE A 13 -6.76 12.45 -11.08
C PHE A 13 -5.91 12.13 -12.30
N LEU A 14 -6.50 11.53 -13.35
CA LEU A 14 -5.81 11.27 -14.61
C LEU A 14 -5.36 12.58 -15.26
N ALA A 15 -6.20 13.62 -15.26
CA ALA A 15 -5.86 14.93 -15.80
C ALA A 15 -4.69 15.62 -15.06
N ILE A 16 -4.61 15.45 -13.73
CA ILE A 16 -3.50 15.98 -12.93
C ILE A 16 -2.23 15.15 -13.15
N ALA A 17 -2.35 13.82 -13.25
CA ALA A 17 -1.23 12.90 -13.51
C ALA A 17 -0.52 13.22 -14.82
N GLU A 18 -1.32 13.42 -15.87
CA GLU A 18 -0.87 13.76 -17.22
C GLU A 18 -0.18 15.13 -17.23
N ARG A 19 -0.76 16.13 -16.54
CA ARG A 19 -0.13 17.46 -16.37
C ARG A 19 1.21 17.43 -15.64
N LEU A 20 1.43 16.44 -14.78
CA LEU A 20 2.63 16.32 -13.96
C LEU A 20 3.64 15.30 -14.49
N ASP A 21 3.35 14.64 -15.62
CA ASP A 21 4.13 13.54 -16.19
C ASP A 21 4.42 12.41 -15.18
N LEU A 22 3.42 12.10 -14.34
CA LEU A 22 3.52 11.09 -13.29
C LEU A 22 2.85 9.79 -13.74
N LYS A 23 3.61 8.69 -13.74
CA LYS A 23 3.07 7.35 -13.99
C LYS A 23 2.37 6.81 -12.74
N LEU A 24 1.06 6.97 -12.67
CA LEU A 24 0.25 6.55 -11.52
C LEU A 24 -0.29 5.12 -11.69
N THR A 25 -0.24 4.34 -10.60
CA THR A 25 -0.86 3.00 -10.53
C THR A 25 -1.88 3.03 -9.39
N PHE A 26 -3.18 2.99 -9.73
CA PHE A 26 -4.25 2.99 -8.72
C PHE A 26 -4.42 1.61 -8.07
N VAL A 27 -5.23 1.50 -7.00
CA VAL A 27 -5.71 0.19 -6.54
C VAL A 27 -7.20 0.27 -6.25
N TYR A 28 -8.01 -0.37 -7.08
CA TYR A 28 -9.44 -0.51 -6.90
C TYR A 28 -9.82 -1.90 -6.40
N LYS A 29 -10.91 -1.99 -5.64
CA LYS A 29 -11.61 -3.26 -5.38
C LYS A 29 -12.29 -3.65 -6.69
N LYS A 30 -11.92 -4.79 -7.27
CA LYS A 30 -12.31 -5.21 -8.63
C LYS A 30 -13.84 -5.25 -8.79
N LEU A 31 -14.39 -4.32 -9.57
CA LEU A 31 -15.49 -4.59 -10.51
C LEU A 31 -14.86 -4.92 -11.88
N PRO A 32 -15.53 -5.69 -12.75
CA PRO A 32 -14.85 -6.34 -13.87
C PRO A 32 -14.47 -5.38 -15.03
N GLN A 33 -13.18 -5.43 -15.41
CA GLN A 33 -12.51 -5.00 -16.66
C GLN A 33 -12.43 -3.48 -16.96
N LYS A 34 -11.35 -2.89 -17.53
CA LYS A 34 -10.14 -3.37 -18.25
C LYS A 34 -8.99 -2.32 -18.19
N GLU A 35 -7.75 -2.80 -18.33
CA GLU A 35 -6.48 -2.13 -18.70
C GLU A 35 -5.90 -0.95 -17.89
N GLY A 36 -5.45 -1.30 -16.67
CA GLY A 36 -4.23 -0.77 -16.03
C GLY A 36 -3.71 -1.86 -15.09
N ASN A 37 -2.43 -2.26 -15.18
CA ASN A 37 -1.90 -3.44 -14.48
C ASN A 37 -1.77 -3.21 -12.96
N ILE A 38 -2.89 -3.38 -12.28
CA ILE A 38 -3.05 -3.31 -10.84
C ILE A 38 -3.35 -4.74 -10.39
N MET A 39 -2.46 -5.37 -9.62
CA MET A 39 -2.72 -6.68 -9.04
C MET A 39 -3.06 -6.57 -7.56
N ALA A 40 -4.25 -7.10 -7.22
CA ALA A 40 -4.59 -7.39 -5.85
C ALA A 40 -3.78 -8.59 -5.36
N LEU A 41 -3.30 -8.55 -4.11
CA LEU A 41 -2.61 -9.69 -3.49
C LEU A 41 -3.48 -10.94 -3.37
N SER A 42 -4.81 -10.81 -3.41
CA SER A 42 -5.74 -11.93 -3.45
C SER A 42 -5.56 -12.82 -4.68
N ASP A 43 -4.99 -12.27 -5.76
CA ASP A 43 -4.82 -12.95 -7.04
C ASP A 43 -3.46 -13.70 -7.09
N LEU A 44 -2.63 -13.57 -6.04
CA LEU A 44 -1.34 -14.25 -5.89
C LEU A 44 -1.53 -15.60 -5.18
N SER A 45 -1.95 -16.63 -5.91
CA SER A 45 -1.75 -18.01 -5.46
C SER A 45 -0.23 -18.29 -5.38
N PHE A 46 0.18 -19.11 -4.40
CA PHE A 46 1.58 -19.27 -3.96
C PHE A 46 2.59 -19.60 -5.09
N LEU A 47 2.13 -20.21 -6.19
CA LEU A 47 2.95 -20.59 -7.34
C LEU A 47 3.19 -19.48 -8.39
N ASP A 48 2.36 -18.42 -8.45
CA ASP A 48 2.49 -17.35 -9.48
C ASP A 48 3.25 -16.11 -9.03
N SER A 49 3.75 -16.11 -7.79
CA SER A 49 4.56 -15.04 -7.22
C SER A 49 5.80 -14.67 -8.06
N ARG A 50 6.33 -15.60 -8.86
CA ARG A 50 7.45 -15.32 -9.79
C ARG A 50 7.04 -14.58 -11.06
N LYS A 51 5.80 -14.71 -11.53
CA LYS A 51 5.30 -14.11 -12.79
C LYS A 51 4.49 -12.83 -12.57
N ALA A 52 3.91 -12.66 -11.39
CA ALA A 52 2.96 -11.58 -11.12
C ALA A 52 3.64 -10.22 -10.91
N LEU A 53 4.64 -10.06 -10.03
CA LEU A 53 5.14 -8.72 -9.70
C LEU A 53 5.92 -8.09 -10.86
N LYS A 54 5.27 -7.24 -11.65
CA LYS A 54 5.92 -6.43 -12.68
C LYS A 54 6.81 -5.37 -12.05
N LYS A 55 7.86 -4.99 -12.76
CA LYS A 55 8.79 -3.93 -12.34
C LYS A 55 8.01 -2.65 -12.03
N ASP A 56 8.34 -1.98 -10.92
CA ASP A 56 7.76 -0.70 -10.48
C ASP A 56 6.27 -0.74 -10.08
N SER A 57 5.75 -1.92 -9.70
CA SER A 57 4.35 -2.05 -9.26
C SER A 57 4.11 -1.48 -7.86
N LEU A 58 2.96 -0.82 -7.67
CA LEU A 58 2.41 -0.46 -6.37
C LEU A 58 1.55 -1.60 -5.85
N VAL A 59 1.82 -2.06 -4.62
CA VAL A 59 1.11 -3.17 -4.02
C VAL A 59 0.34 -2.69 -2.80
N HIS A 60 -0.99 -2.84 -2.84
CA HIS A 60 -1.91 -2.59 -1.73
C HIS A 60 -2.59 -3.90 -1.30
N GLY A 61 -3.00 -4.01 -0.04
CA GLY A 61 -3.88 -5.10 0.41
C GLY A 61 -3.21 -6.23 1.20
N LEU A 62 -1.95 -6.07 1.63
CA LEU A 62 -1.20 -7.06 2.42
C LEU A 62 -1.89 -7.61 3.68
N PHE A 63 -2.93 -6.93 4.14
CA PHE A 63 -3.57 -7.24 5.41
C PHE A 63 -5.05 -7.59 5.25
N GLU A 64 -5.61 -7.49 4.06
CA GLU A 64 -7.01 -7.82 3.77
C GLU A 64 -7.14 -9.22 3.13
N THR A 65 -6.04 -9.77 2.62
CA THR A 65 -6.00 -11.05 1.91
C THR A 65 -5.33 -12.13 2.75
N GLU A 66 -5.66 -13.40 2.50
CA GLU A 66 -5.03 -14.56 3.15
C GLU A 66 -3.53 -14.72 2.83
N VAL A 67 -3.03 -14.00 1.81
CA VAL A 67 -1.63 -14.04 1.42
C VAL A 67 -0.75 -13.46 2.54
N LYS A 68 -0.13 -14.36 3.30
CA LYS A 68 0.80 -14.02 4.36
C LYS A 68 2.09 -13.46 3.76
N LEU A 69 2.42 -12.22 4.12
CA LEU A 69 3.72 -11.63 3.82
C LEU A 69 4.83 -12.52 4.40
N ASN A 70 5.74 -12.98 3.55
CA ASN A 70 6.86 -13.82 3.95
C ASN A 70 8.17 -13.36 3.29
N GLN A 71 9.27 -14.05 3.62
CA GLN A 71 10.59 -13.76 3.08
C GLN A 71 10.66 -13.84 1.56
N VAL A 72 10.01 -14.84 0.95
CA VAL A 72 10.06 -15.07 -0.50
C VAL A 72 9.38 -13.91 -1.24
N VAL A 73 8.19 -13.51 -0.80
CA VAL A 73 7.45 -12.37 -1.36
C VAL A 73 8.26 -11.07 -1.26
N CYS A 74 8.88 -10.81 -0.11
CA CYS A 74 9.71 -9.62 0.07
C CYS A 74 10.94 -9.59 -0.86
N LYS A 75 11.62 -10.73 -1.04
CA LYS A 75 12.78 -10.83 -1.95
C LYS A 75 12.39 -10.56 -3.40
N ILE A 76 11.25 -11.11 -3.84
CA ILE A 76 10.74 -10.88 -5.20
C ILE A 76 10.36 -9.40 -5.38
N ALA A 77 9.63 -8.84 -4.41
CA ALA A 77 9.24 -7.44 -4.43
C ALA A 77 10.45 -6.49 -4.49
N ALA A 78 11.49 -6.74 -3.68
CA ALA A 78 12.73 -5.96 -3.72
C ALA A 78 13.45 -6.07 -5.08
N LYS A 79 13.55 -7.29 -5.62
CA LYS A 79 14.17 -7.53 -6.94
C LYS A 79 13.44 -6.78 -8.06
N ASN A 80 12.12 -6.63 -7.94
CA ASN A 80 11.29 -5.99 -8.94
C ASN A 80 11.03 -4.50 -8.66
N GLY A 81 11.67 -3.91 -7.64
CA GLY A 81 11.49 -2.49 -7.30
C GLY A 81 10.07 -2.14 -6.83
N CYS A 82 9.30 -3.11 -6.32
CA CYS A 82 7.93 -2.86 -5.89
C CYS A 82 7.90 -2.01 -4.62
N THR A 83 6.89 -1.14 -4.52
CA THR A 83 6.62 -0.34 -3.33
C THR A 83 5.31 -0.76 -2.69
N PHE A 84 5.34 -1.10 -1.40
CA PHE A 84 4.14 -1.44 -0.64
C PHE A 84 3.49 -0.19 -0.04
N LEU A 85 2.17 -0.07 -0.23
CA LEU A 85 1.39 1.01 0.36
C LEU A 85 0.65 0.50 1.60
N LEU A 86 0.84 1.21 2.72
CA LEU A 86 0.23 0.90 4.01
C LEU A 86 -0.93 1.89 4.26
N PRO A 87 -2.20 1.45 4.17
CA PRO A 87 -3.36 2.33 4.25
C PRO A 87 -3.67 2.77 5.68
N PHE A 88 -3.56 4.06 5.98
CA PHE A 88 -3.79 4.57 7.34
C PHE A 88 -5.27 4.76 7.69
N ALA A 89 -6.11 5.30 6.79
CA ALA A 89 -7.51 5.60 7.06
C ALA A 89 -8.32 4.39 7.60
N PRO A 90 -8.14 3.14 7.11
CA PRO A 90 -8.81 1.99 7.70
C PRO A 90 -8.56 1.81 9.20
N LEU A 91 -7.38 2.19 9.71
CA LEU A 91 -7.08 2.11 11.14
C LEU A 91 -7.99 3.01 11.98
N LEU A 92 -8.36 4.18 11.46
CA LEU A 92 -9.22 5.14 12.15
C LEU A 92 -10.64 4.60 12.35
N ARG A 93 -11.12 3.81 11.40
CA ARG A 93 -12.48 3.23 11.39
C ARG A 93 -12.59 1.91 12.16
N MET A 94 -11.46 1.25 12.45
CA MET A 94 -11.42 -0.02 13.18
C MET A 94 -11.65 0.16 14.68
N THR A 95 -12.22 -0.86 15.32
CA THR A 95 -12.29 -0.97 16.78
C THR A 95 -10.89 -1.09 17.39
N LEU A 96 -10.73 -0.79 18.67
CA LEU A 96 -9.42 -0.83 19.33
C LEU A 96 -8.72 -2.20 19.22
N PRO A 97 -9.37 -3.35 19.43
CA PRO A 97 -8.74 -4.66 19.26
C PRO A 97 -8.29 -4.92 17.82
N GLN A 98 -9.14 -4.63 16.83
CA GLN A 98 -8.82 -4.80 15.41
C GLN A 98 -7.66 -3.90 14.97
N ARG A 99 -7.65 -2.65 15.47
CA ARG A 99 -6.58 -1.70 15.21
C ARG A 99 -5.25 -2.18 15.80
N ALA A 100 -5.25 -2.69 17.03
CA ALA A 100 -4.05 -3.24 17.67
C ALA A 100 -3.50 -4.44 16.87
N GLU A 101 -4.38 -5.36 16.45
CA GLU A 101 -3.99 -6.50 15.61
C GLU A 101 -3.39 -6.04 14.28
N ARG A 102 -4.03 -5.08 13.60
CA ARG A 102 -3.54 -4.52 12.33
C ARG A 102 -2.17 -3.85 12.49
N LEU A 103 -1.98 -3.08 13.55
CA LEU A 103 -0.71 -2.43 13.86
C LEU A 103 0.40 -3.44 14.18
N ALA A 104 0.08 -4.54 14.87
CA ALA A 104 1.03 -5.64 15.09
C ALA A 104 1.48 -6.28 13.76
N LYS A 105 0.54 -6.51 12.83
CA LYS A 105 0.85 -6.99 11.48
C LYS A 105 1.73 -5.99 10.71
N TRP A 106 1.46 -4.69 10.84
CA TRP A 106 2.30 -3.63 10.25
C TRP A 106 3.71 -3.65 10.83
N ALA A 107 3.87 -3.72 12.16
CA ALA A 107 5.18 -3.77 12.80
C ALA A 107 5.99 -4.99 12.32
N PHE A 108 5.35 -6.14 12.13
CA PHE A 108 6.00 -7.31 11.53
C PHE A 108 6.41 -7.07 10.06
N ALA A 109 5.49 -6.54 9.24
CA ALA A 109 5.77 -6.24 7.84
C ALA A 109 6.93 -5.24 7.66
N LEU A 110 6.95 -4.17 8.46
CA LEU A 110 8.02 -3.16 8.46
C LEU A 110 9.40 -3.77 8.76
N ARG A 111 9.47 -4.75 9.67
CA ARG A 111 10.71 -5.49 9.96
C ARG A 111 11.18 -6.31 8.75
N LEU A 112 10.26 -6.99 8.06
CA LEU A 112 10.58 -7.70 6.82
C LEU A 112 11.02 -6.75 5.71
N PHE A 113 10.31 -5.64 5.51
CA PHE A 113 10.66 -4.65 4.50
C PHE A 113 12.06 -4.08 4.72
N LYS A 114 12.40 -3.74 5.98
CA LYS A 114 13.75 -3.30 6.34
C LYS A 114 14.78 -4.39 6.04
N LYS A 115 14.53 -5.65 6.45
CA LYS A 115 15.45 -6.78 6.24
C LYS A 115 15.73 -7.05 4.76
N TYR A 116 14.71 -6.94 3.91
CA TYR A 116 14.82 -7.25 2.48
C TYR A 116 14.93 -6.02 1.58
N LYS A 117 15.13 -4.82 2.16
CA LYS A 117 15.23 -3.53 1.44
C LYS A 117 14.05 -3.28 0.50
N VAL A 118 12.85 -3.66 0.93
CA VAL A 118 11.62 -3.42 0.18
C VAL A 118 11.15 -1.99 0.44
N HIS A 119 10.84 -1.26 -0.63
CA HIS A 119 10.27 0.08 -0.51
C HIS A 119 8.84 0.01 0.01
N TYR A 120 8.48 0.96 0.88
CA TYR A 120 7.12 1.09 1.37
C TYR A 120 6.80 2.55 1.69
N ARG A 121 5.51 2.87 1.72
CA ARG A 121 4.99 4.17 2.15
C ARG A 121 3.72 3.97 2.98
N VAL A 122 3.61 4.71 4.08
CA VAL A 122 2.30 4.90 4.73
C VAL A 122 1.59 6.03 4.02
N VAL A 123 0.35 5.79 3.65
CA VAL A 123 -0.47 6.73 2.90
C VAL A 123 -1.82 6.86 3.59
N SER A 124 -2.40 8.06 3.56
CA SER A 124 -3.66 8.33 4.26
C SER A 124 -4.79 7.45 3.69
N PHE A 125 -4.97 7.42 2.37
CA PHE A 125 -6.17 6.86 1.71
C PHE A 125 -7.48 7.31 2.38
N ALA A 126 -7.52 8.58 2.80
CA ALA A 126 -8.71 9.22 3.33
C ALA A 126 -9.84 9.19 2.29
N LYS A 127 -11.04 8.82 2.72
CA LYS A 127 -12.26 9.07 1.92
C LYS A 127 -12.95 10.36 2.32
N ASP A 128 -12.64 10.84 3.53
CA ASP A 128 -13.24 12.01 4.15
C ASP A 128 -12.15 12.97 4.63
N PRO A 129 -12.34 14.31 4.57
CA PRO A 129 -11.32 15.28 4.98
C PRO A 129 -10.80 15.09 6.42
N SER A 130 -11.63 14.56 7.33
CA SER A 130 -11.27 14.27 8.72
C SER A 130 -10.22 13.15 8.87
N GLU A 131 -10.01 12.35 7.83
CA GLU A 131 -9.06 11.24 7.80
C GLU A 131 -7.71 11.61 7.21
N LEU A 132 -7.61 12.81 6.61
CA LEU A 132 -6.36 13.32 6.10
C LEU A 132 -5.35 13.42 7.25
N ARG A 133 -4.14 12.98 6.98
CA ARG A 133 -3.03 13.09 7.91
C ARG A 133 -1.86 13.72 7.20
N SER A 134 -1.19 14.62 7.90
CA SER A 134 0.03 15.20 7.39
C SER A 134 1.11 14.12 7.31
N LYS A 135 2.10 14.33 6.44
CA LYS A 135 3.24 13.44 6.31
C LYS A 135 3.91 13.16 7.67
N LEU A 136 4.07 14.19 8.50
CA LEU A 136 4.68 14.08 9.83
C LEU A 136 3.89 13.14 10.75
N GLN A 137 2.55 13.19 10.71
CA GLN A 137 1.70 12.29 11.49
C GLN A 137 1.82 10.83 11.01
N LEU A 138 1.85 10.62 9.68
CA LEU A 138 2.02 9.28 9.12
C LEU A 138 3.41 8.70 9.46
N ASP A 139 4.45 9.52 9.39
CA ASP A 139 5.81 9.12 9.75
C ASP A 139 5.95 8.81 11.25
N ALA A 140 5.27 9.56 12.12
CA ALA A 140 5.23 9.29 13.56
C ALA A 140 4.63 7.91 13.89
N VAL A 141 3.60 7.50 13.16
CA VAL A 141 3.02 6.14 13.30
C VAL A 141 4.07 5.09 12.94
N VAL A 142 4.79 5.25 11.82
CA VAL A 142 5.88 4.33 11.43
C VAL A 142 6.97 4.30 12.50
N ALA A 143 7.36 5.46 13.03
CA ALA A 143 8.38 5.57 14.06
C ALA A 143 7.99 4.79 15.33
N SER A 144 6.74 4.95 15.80
CA SER A 144 6.23 4.22 16.96
C SER A 144 6.22 2.70 16.78
N LEU A 145 5.97 2.21 15.56
CA LEU A 145 5.93 0.78 15.27
C LEU A 145 7.31 0.13 15.15
N ARG A 146 8.37 0.93 14.98
CA ARG A 146 9.76 0.45 14.87
C ARG A 146 10.45 0.29 16.23
N GLN A 147 9.91 0.85 17.29
CA GLN A 147 10.50 0.82 18.64
C GLN A 147 10.17 -0.46 19.44
N ARG A 148 9.43 -1.40 18.85
CA ARG A 148 9.05 -2.69 19.44
C ARG A 148 9.68 -3.84 18.66
#